data_AF-A0A7S1BSN7-F1
#
_entry.id   AF-A0A7S1BSN7-F1
#
_cell.length_a   1.000
_cell.length_b   1.000
_cell.length_c   1.000
_cell.angle_alpha   90.00
_cell.angle_beta   90.00
_cell.angle_gamma   90.00
#
_symmetry.space_group_name_H-M   'P 1'
#
loop_
_entity.id
_entity.type
_entity.pdbx_description
1 polymer ?
#
loop_
_entity_poly.entity_id
_entity_poly.type
_entity_poly.pdbx_seq_one_letter_code
_entity_poly.pdbx_strand_id
1 'polypeptide(L)'
;MSRAFHPPDTLSPQDIRKISDVRREIWTAGFKGLVVGSCASYASHEIVRAGQQRKIIPSTILGKVALGRNTAALCFMVGGALGSFSMASAAGKNKIHNLHDVFEVGANPVRTQYQVIVEEAKAQEKLQHERVERIERRLRRRESLEARFDPHHQFIDESELVRKQ
;
A
#
# COMPACT_ATOMS: atom_id res chain seq x y z
N MET A 1 20.12 -14.33 18.49
CA MET A 1 18.84 -13.58 18.61
C MET A 1 18.31 -13.35 17.20
N SER A 2 17.02 -13.61 16.96
CA SER A 2 16.45 -13.73 15.61
C SER A 2 16.31 -12.38 14.90
N ARG A 3 16.63 -12.34 13.59
CA ARG A 3 16.43 -11.23 12.64
C ARG A 3 14.99 -10.67 12.56
N ALA A 4 14.07 -11.16 13.38
CA ALA A 4 12.68 -10.70 13.43
C ALA A 4 12.51 -9.34 14.15
N PHE A 5 13.47 -8.94 14.97
CA PHE A 5 13.39 -7.71 15.79
C PHE A 5 14.27 -6.56 15.28
N HIS A 6 15.12 -6.81 14.29
CA HIS A 6 15.88 -5.77 13.61
C HIS A 6 15.44 -5.73 12.15
N PRO A 7 14.72 -4.67 11.73
CA PRO A 7 14.39 -4.50 10.32
C PRO A 7 15.69 -4.42 9.50
N PRO A 8 15.71 -4.91 8.26
CA PRO A 8 16.84 -4.74 7.36
C PRO A 8 17.22 -3.25 7.25
N ASP A 9 18.52 -2.94 7.30
CA ASP A 9 19.04 -1.56 7.15
C ASP A 9 18.73 -0.95 5.77
N THR A 10 18.21 -1.75 4.83
CA THR A 10 17.78 -1.34 3.49
C THR A 10 16.37 -0.74 3.45
N LEU A 11 15.58 -0.84 4.53
CA LEU A 11 14.22 -0.32 4.59
C LEU A 11 14.17 1.04 5.24
N SER A 12 13.43 1.97 4.63
CA SER A 12 13.20 3.27 5.24
C SER A 12 12.38 3.14 6.53
N PRO A 13 12.52 4.07 7.49
CA PRO A 13 11.67 4.10 8.69
C PRO A 13 10.17 4.16 8.38
N GLN A 14 9.78 4.70 7.23
CA GLN A 14 8.39 4.78 6.79
C GLN A 14 7.87 3.42 6.35
N ASP A 15 8.68 2.64 5.63
CA ASP A 15 8.29 1.30 5.17
C ASP A 15 8.14 0.33 6.35
N ILE A 16 9.01 0.45 7.36
CA ILE A 16 8.90 -0.31 8.60
C ILE A 16 7.56 -0.03 9.29
N ARG A 17 7.14 1.24 9.34
CA ARG A 17 5.84 1.63 9.91
C ARG A 17 4.69 1.03 9.10
N LYS A 18 4.71 1.14 7.77
CA LYS A 18 3.71 0.53 6.87
C LYS A 18 3.56 -0.97 7.14
N ILE A 19 4.66 -1.73 7.21
CA ILE A 19 4.63 -3.17 7.52
C ILE A 19 4.01 -3.42 8.90
N SER A 20 4.41 -2.64 9.90
CA SER A 20 3.93 -2.80 11.27
C SER A 20 2.42 -2.52 11.39
N ASP A 21 1.92 -1.52 10.66
CA ASP A 21 0.51 -1.16 10.65
C ASP A 21 -0.34 -2.22 9.96
N VAL A 22 0.10 -2.73 8.80
CA VAL A 22 -0.58 -3.83 8.09
C VAL A 22 -0.62 -5.08 8.96
N ARG A 23 0.49 -5.44 9.61
CA ARG A 23 0.54 -6.57 10.54
C ARG A 23 -0.43 -6.38 11.69
N ARG A 24 -0.42 -5.21 12.34
CA ARG A 24 -1.33 -4.89 13.44
C ARG A 24 -2.78 -5.04 13.00
N GLU A 25 -3.12 -4.53 11.83
CA GLU A 25 -4.48 -4.62 11.28
C GLU A 25 -4.92 -6.07 11.05
N ILE A 26 -4.09 -6.89 10.42
CA ILE A 26 -4.36 -8.32 10.22
C ILE A 26 -4.58 -9.03 11.56
N TRP A 27 -3.74 -8.76 12.56
CA TRP A 27 -3.90 -9.35 13.90
C TRP A 27 -5.19 -8.91 14.58
N THR A 28 -5.50 -7.61 14.54
CA THR A 28 -6.75 -7.10 15.13
C THR A 28 -7.99 -7.65 14.45
N ALA A 29 -7.96 -7.81 13.12
CA ALA A 29 -9.03 -8.44 12.37
C ALA A 29 -9.15 -9.93 12.69
N GLY A 30 -8.02 -10.65 12.80
CA GLY A 30 -7.99 -12.05 13.23
C GLY A 30 -8.57 -12.26 14.62
N PHE A 31 -8.20 -11.44 15.61
CA PHE A 31 -8.77 -11.53 16.97
C PHE A 31 -10.26 -11.22 16.99
N LYS A 32 -10.72 -10.21 16.24
CA LYS A 32 -12.16 -9.94 16.07
C LYS A 32 -12.88 -11.13 15.46
N GLY A 33 -12.30 -11.71 14.41
CA GLY A 33 -12.81 -12.90 13.73
C GLY A 33 -12.85 -14.12 14.64
N LEU A 34 -11.87 -14.27 15.53
CA LEU A 34 -11.85 -15.34 16.53
C LEU A 34 -13.03 -15.20 17.48
N VAL A 35 -13.24 -14.03 18.07
CA VAL A 35 -14.33 -13.81 19.03
C VAL A 35 -15.69 -14.01 18.35
N VAL A 36 -15.91 -13.35 17.21
CA VAL A 36 -17.18 -13.43 16.47
C VAL A 36 -17.44 -14.86 15.98
N GLY A 37 -16.43 -15.51 15.39
CA GLY A 37 -16.53 -16.87 14.88
C GLY A 37 -16.79 -17.90 15.98
N SER A 38 -16.16 -17.74 17.15
CA SER A 38 -16.37 -18.64 18.29
C SER A 38 -17.78 -18.51 18.86
N CYS A 39 -18.26 -17.27 19.06
CA CYS A 39 -19.62 -17.01 19.54
C CYS A 39 -20.69 -17.50 18.55
N ALA A 40 -20.50 -17.22 17.25
CA ALA A 40 -21.44 -17.64 16.21
C ALA A 40 -21.52 -19.16 16.07
N SER A 41 -20.39 -19.86 16.17
CA SER A 41 -20.36 -21.32 16.09
C SER A 41 -20.92 -21.97 17.36
N TYR A 42 -20.67 -21.39 18.53
CA TYR A 42 -21.30 -21.84 19.78
C TYR A 42 -22.82 -21.68 19.74
N ALA A 43 -23.33 -20.53 19.29
CA ALA A 43 -24.77 -20.31 19.12
C ALA A 43 -25.37 -21.32 18.12
N SER A 44 -24.66 -21.59 17.03
CA SER A 44 -25.07 -22.58 16.04
C SER A 44 -25.14 -23.99 16.64
N HIS A 45 -24.20 -24.37 17.51
CA HIS A 45 -24.23 -25.64 18.23
C HIS A 45 -25.46 -25.77 19.13
N GLU A 46 -25.84 -24.70 19.86
CA GLU A 46 -27.05 -24.71 20.71
C GLU A 46 -28.34 -24.81 19.88
N ILE A 47 -28.42 -24.13 18.73
CA ILE A 47 -29.56 -24.23 17.80
C ILE A 47 -29.71 -25.67 17.29
N VAL A 48 -28.61 -26.29 16.88
CA VAL A 48 -28.61 -27.68 16.39
C VAL A 48 -29.01 -28.66 17.50
N ARG A 49 -28.47 -28.47 18.71
CA ARG A 49 -28.81 -29.29 19.89
C ARG A 49 -30.30 -29.19 20.22
N ALA A 50 -30.87 -27.97 20.23
CA ALA A 50 -32.29 -27.75 20.46
C ALA A 50 -33.16 -28.36 19.36
N GLY A 51 -32.73 -28.28 18.09
CA GLY A 51 -33.43 -28.87 16.95
C GLY A 51 -33.44 -30.40 16.96
N GLN A 52 -32.35 -31.04 17.40
CA GLN A 52 -32.28 -32.49 17.60
C GLN A 52 -33.18 -32.96 18.75
N GLN A 53 -33.19 -32.24 19.88
CA GLN A 53 -34.05 -32.57 21.02
C GLN A 53 -35.54 -32.49 20.66
N ARG A 54 -35.92 -31.55 19.79
CA ARG A 54 -37.29 -31.39 19.29
C ARG A 54 -37.63 -32.32 18.11
N LYS A 55 -36.73 -33.21 17.68
CA LYS A 55 -36.85 -34.09 16.51
C LYS A 55 -37.18 -33.37 15.19
N ILE A 56 -36.89 -32.07 15.10
CA ILE A 56 -37.13 -31.27 13.89
C ILE A 56 -36.06 -31.58 12.84
N ILE A 57 -34.84 -31.89 13.30
CA ILE A 57 -33.71 -32.24 12.43
C ILE A 57 -33.63 -33.77 12.32
N PRO A 58 -33.86 -34.37 11.14
CA PRO A 58 -33.81 -35.82 10.98
C PRO A 58 -32.40 -36.35 11.24
N SER A 59 -32.32 -37.41 12.04
CA SER A 59 -31.06 -38.08 12.44
C SER A 59 -30.24 -38.65 11.28
N THR A 60 -30.80 -38.65 10.07
CA THR A 60 -30.18 -39.11 8.82
C THR A 60 -29.12 -38.13 8.30
N ILE A 61 -29.22 -36.83 8.61
CA ILE A 61 -28.31 -35.80 8.08
C ILE A 61 -27.09 -35.60 8.97
N LEU A 62 -27.27 -35.65 10.30
CA LEU A 62 -26.21 -35.35 11.27
C LEU A 62 -25.59 -36.59 11.93
N GLY A 63 -26.09 -37.79 11.61
CA GLY A 63 -25.74 -39.02 12.30
C GLY A 63 -26.19 -39.03 13.78
N LYS A 64 -26.06 -40.18 14.45
CA LYS A 64 -26.25 -40.30 15.91
C LYS A 64 -25.08 -39.69 16.69
N VAL A 65 -24.64 -38.49 16.33
CA VAL A 65 -23.58 -37.78 17.06
C VAL A 65 -24.21 -37.25 18.34
N ALA A 66 -23.76 -37.76 19.49
CA ALA A 66 -24.14 -37.20 20.77
C ALA A 66 -23.50 -35.80 20.90
N LEU A 67 -24.31 -34.74 20.73
CA LEU A 67 -23.88 -33.35 20.96
C LEU A 67 -23.63 -33.14 22.46
N GLY A 68 -22.41 -33.47 22.90
CA GLY A 68 -21.92 -33.30 24.26
C GLY A 68 -21.07 -32.05 24.44
N ARG A 69 -20.51 -31.86 25.65
CA ARG A 69 -19.64 -30.71 25.99
C ARG A 69 -18.40 -30.62 25.10
N ASN A 70 -17.86 -31.76 24.67
CA ASN A 70 -16.67 -31.81 23.80
C ASN A 70 -16.99 -31.28 22.39
N THR A 71 -18.20 -31.53 21.89
CA THR A 71 -18.65 -31.03 20.58
C THR A 71 -18.88 -29.52 20.63
N ALA A 72 -19.39 -28.99 21.74
CA ALA A 72 -19.54 -27.55 21.95
C ALA A 72 -18.18 -26.84 21.97
N ALA A 73 -17.19 -27.40 22.68
CA ALA A 73 -15.83 -26.88 22.72
C ALA A 73 -15.15 -26.95 21.33
N LEU A 74 -15.37 -28.04 20.59
CA LEU A 74 -14.85 -28.19 19.23
C LEU A 74 -15.47 -27.16 18.27
N CYS A 75 -16.79 -26.97 18.30
CA CYS A 75 -17.45 -25.92 17.51
C CYS A 75 -16.91 -24.54 17.86
N PHE A 76 -16.73 -24.23 19.14
CA PHE A 76 -16.14 -22.95 19.58
C PHE A 76 -14.74 -22.75 18.98
N MET A 77 -13.85 -23.74 19.09
CA MET A 77 -12.47 -23.66 18.60
C MET A 77 -12.40 -23.59 17.07
N VAL A 78 -13.18 -24.42 16.38
CA VAL A 78 -13.22 -24.46 14.90
C VAL A 78 -13.84 -23.18 14.34
N GLY A 79 -14.94 -22.72 14.93
CA GLY A 79 -15.59 -21.45 14.57
C GLY A 79 -14.67 -20.26 14.77
N GLY A 80 -13.97 -20.21 15.90
CA GLY A 80 -12.96 -19.20 16.17
C GLY A 80 -11.79 -19.22 15.20
N ALA A 81 -11.24 -20.41 14.92
CA ALA A 81 -10.15 -20.56 13.96
C ALA A 81 -10.55 -20.12 12.55
N LEU A 82 -11.72 -20.57 12.06
CA LEU A 82 -12.24 -20.19 10.75
C LEU A 82 -12.59 -18.70 10.66
N GLY A 83 -13.22 -18.14 11.70
CA GLY A 83 -13.53 -16.71 11.77
C GLY A 83 -12.27 -15.85 11.77
N SER A 84 -11.27 -16.22 12.57
CA SER A 84 -9.96 -15.57 12.64
C SER A 84 -9.26 -15.61 11.28
N PHE A 85 -9.16 -16.78 10.67
CA PHE A 85 -8.53 -16.96 9.37
C PHE A 85 -9.23 -16.15 8.26
N SER A 86 -10.57 -16.15 8.25
CA SER A 86 -11.36 -15.46 7.23
C SER A 86 -11.20 -13.94 7.34
N MET A 87 -11.33 -13.37 8.54
CA MET A 87 -11.16 -11.93 8.74
C MET A 87 -9.71 -11.49 8.55
N ALA A 88 -8.73 -12.26 9.02
CA ALA A 88 -7.31 -11.98 8.79
C ALA A 88 -6.98 -11.99 7.27
N SER A 89 -7.53 -12.96 6.52
CA SER A 89 -7.36 -13.03 5.06
C SER A 89 -8.01 -11.86 4.34
N ALA A 90 -9.22 -11.46 4.76
CA ALA A 90 -9.92 -10.30 4.19
C ALA A 90 -9.15 -9.00 4.46
N ALA A 91 -8.67 -8.79 5.69
CA ALA A 91 -7.85 -7.64 6.05
C ALA A 91 -6.52 -7.61 5.29
N GLY A 92 -5.86 -8.78 5.16
CA GLY A 92 -4.64 -8.92 4.37
C GLY A 92 -4.84 -8.53 2.91
N LYS A 93 -5.88 -9.05 2.26
CA LYS A 93 -6.23 -8.67 0.87
C LYS A 93 -6.53 -7.19 0.73
N ASN A 94 -7.24 -6.59 1.69
CA ASN A 94 -7.58 -5.18 1.61
C ASN A 94 -6.39 -4.26 1.87
N LYS A 95 -5.29 -4.74 2.46
CA LYS A 95 -4.13 -3.90 2.85
C LYS A 95 -2.85 -4.21 2.09
N ILE A 96 -2.84 -5.26 1.26
CA ILE A 96 -1.67 -5.65 0.48
C ILE A 96 -1.21 -4.53 -0.47
N HIS A 97 -2.13 -3.68 -0.92
CA HIS A 97 -1.78 -2.59 -1.81
C HIS A 97 -0.82 -1.56 -1.17
N ASN A 98 -0.89 -1.37 0.14
CA ASN A 98 -0.01 -0.47 0.89
C ASN A 98 1.43 -0.98 1.00
N LEU A 99 1.67 -2.23 0.60
CA LEU A 99 2.99 -2.86 0.62
C LEU A 99 3.62 -2.94 -0.76
N HIS A 100 2.93 -2.57 -1.86
CA HIS A 100 3.51 -2.62 -3.20
C HIS A 100 4.81 -1.81 -3.29
N ASP A 101 4.81 -0.56 -2.83
CA ASP A 101 6.01 0.29 -2.82
C ASP A 101 7.17 -0.39 -2.07
N VAL A 102 6.87 -1.04 -0.95
CA VAL A 102 7.86 -1.71 -0.11
C VAL A 102 8.45 -2.93 -0.81
N PHE A 103 7.63 -3.67 -1.56
CA PHE A 103 8.08 -4.81 -2.34
C PHE A 103 8.88 -4.40 -3.58
N GLU A 104 8.52 -3.29 -4.22
CA GLU A 104 9.23 -2.78 -5.40
C GLU A 104 10.64 -2.29 -5.07
N VAL A 105 10.86 -1.71 -3.89
CA VAL A 105 12.18 -1.26 -3.44
C VAL A 105 13.19 -2.43 -3.35
N GLY A 106 12.74 -3.63 -3.02
CA GLY A 106 13.58 -4.83 -2.94
C GLY A 106 13.44 -5.79 -4.13
N ALA A 107 12.58 -5.47 -5.10
CA ALA A 107 12.33 -6.34 -6.23
C ALA A 107 13.45 -6.20 -7.27
N ASN A 108 14.00 -7.33 -7.72
CA ASN A 108 14.74 -7.41 -8.97
C ASN A 108 13.76 -7.84 -10.06
N PRO A 109 13.05 -6.91 -10.73
CA PRO A 109 12.14 -7.30 -11.80
C PRO A 109 12.94 -7.99 -12.90
N VAL A 110 12.49 -9.18 -13.31
CA VAL A 110 13.02 -9.84 -14.51
C VAL A 110 12.52 -9.05 -15.71
N ARG A 111 13.31 -8.05 -16.13
CA ARG A 111 12.98 -7.19 -17.26
C ARG A 111 13.27 -7.93 -18.56
N THR A 112 12.39 -7.79 -19.54
CA THR A 112 12.69 -8.26 -20.90
C THR A 112 13.70 -7.30 -21.55
N GLN A 113 14.52 -7.80 -22.49
CA GLN A 113 15.51 -6.95 -23.18
C GLN A 113 14.88 -5.70 -23.82
N TYR A 114 13.65 -5.84 -24.35
CA TYR A 114 12.89 -4.72 -24.89
C TYR A 114 12.60 -3.62 -23.85
N GLN A 115 12.18 -4.02 -22.64
CA GLN A 115 11.90 -3.07 -21.56
C GLN A 115 13.16 -2.29 -21.14
N VAL A 116 14.32 -2.96 -21.11
CA VAL A 116 15.61 -2.33 -20.80
C VAL A 116 15.97 -1.27 -21.84
N ILE A 117 15.89 -1.61 -23.14
CA ILE A 117 16.23 -0.69 -24.24
C ILE A 117 15.32 0.54 -24.22
N VAL A 118 14.01 0.35 -24.02
CA VAL A 118 13.05 1.47 -23.99
C VAL A 118 13.29 2.39 -22.78
N GLU A 119 13.64 1.82 -21.63
CA GLU A 119 13.92 2.59 -20.41
C GLU A 119 15.22 3.38 -20.54
N GLU A 120 16.26 2.78 -21.12
CA GLU A 120 17.53 3.45 -21.45
C GLU A 120 17.32 4.59 -22.45
N ALA A 121 16.54 4.37 -23.51
CA ALA A 121 16.22 5.41 -24.49
C ALA A 121 15.49 6.59 -23.84
N LYS A 122 14.49 6.33 -22.98
CA LYS A 122 13.79 7.37 -22.21
C LYS A 122 14.71 8.10 -21.24
N ALA A 123 15.66 7.41 -20.61
CA ALA A 123 16.62 8.02 -19.70
C ALA A 123 17.58 8.97 -20.45
N GLN A 124 18.05 8.56 -21.64
CA GLN A 124 18.88 9.39 -22.49
C GLN A 124 18.13 10.64 -22.99
N GLU A 125 16.87 10.48 -23.39
CA GLU A 125 16.03 11.61 -23.83
C GLU A 125 15.84 12.65 -22.72
N LYS A 126 15.55 12.20 -21.48
CA LYS A 126 15.46 13.10 -20.32
C LYS A 126 16.77 13.85 -20.06
N LEU A 127 17.90 13.15 -20.12
CA LEU A 127 19.24 13.75 -19.95
C LEU A 127 19.54 14.79 -21.04
N GLN A 128 19.17 14.52 -22.28
CA GLN A 128 19.31 15.47 -23.38
C GLN A 128 18.41 16.70 -23.17
N HIS A 129 17.15 16.49 -22.80
CA HIS A 129 16.21 17.58 -22.55
C HIS A 129 16.69 18.50 -21.41
N GLU A 130 17.17 17.92 -20.31
CA GLU A 130 17.69 18.67 -19.17
C GLU A 130 18.97 19.46 -19.52
N ARG A 131 19.81 18.93 -20.42
CA ARG A 131 20.99 19.63 -20.95
C ARG A 131 20.59 20.83 -21.80
N VAL A 132 19.63 20.65 -22.71
CA VAL A 132 19.12 21.73 -23.56
C VAL A 132 18.50 22.83 -22.71
N GLU A 133 17.67 22.47 -21.73
CA GLU A 133 17.05 23.43 -20.83
C GLU A 133 18.09 24.19 -19.98
N ARG A 134 19.17 23.53 -19.55
CA ARG A 134 20.29 24.20 -18.87
C ARG A 134 21.01 25.19 -19.78
N ILE A 135 21.18 24.89 -21.07
CA ILE A 135 21.81 25.79 -22.04
C ILE A 135 20.89 26.97 -22.32
N GLU A 136 19.61 26.74 -22.54
CA GLU A 136 18.63 27.80 -22.79
C GLU A 136 18.53 28.78 -21.62
N ARG A 137 18.52 28.27 -20.38
CA ARG A 137 18.59 29.11 -19.17
C ARG A 137 19.85 29.97 -19.12
N ARG A 138 20.98 29.50 -19.65
CA ARG A 138 22.22 30.30 -19.72
C ARG A 138 22.15 31.36 -20.81
N LEU A 139 21.54 31.06 -21.96
CA LEU A 139 21.37 32.02 -23.05
C LEU A 139 20.43 33.16 -22.65
N ARG A 140 19.26 32.87 -22.07
CA ARG A 140 18.33 33.91 -21.57
C ARG A 140 18.98 34.82 -20.51
N ARG A 141 19.87 34.28 -19.67
CA ARG A 141 20.66 35.09 -18.73
C ARG A 141 21.66 36.01 -19.42
N ARG A 142 22.28 35.58 -20.53
CA ARG A 142 23.15 36.44 -21.33
C ARG A 142 22.37 37.56 -22.01
N GLU A 143 21.25 37.23 -22.65
CA GLU A 143 20.37 38.20 -23.30
C GLU A 143 19.88 39.27 -22.30
N SER A 144 19.43 38.87 -21.12
CA SER A 144 19.00 39.81 -20.07
C SER A 144 20.13 40.67 -19.48
N LEU A 145 21.39 40.20 -19.52
CA LEU A 145 22.54 41.00 -19.13
C LEU A 145 22.92 41.98 -20.24
N GLU A 146 22.95 41.53 -21.49
CA GLU A 146 23.21 42.40 -22.66
C GLU A 146 22.19 43.55 -22.74
N ALA A 147 20.90 43.27 -22.55
CA ALA A 147 19.85 44.29 -22.50
C ALA A 147 20.02 45.32 -21.35
N ARG A 148 20.74 44.98 -20.27
CA ARG A 148 21.07 45.93 -19.18
C ARG A 148 22.30 46.79 -19.47
N PHE A 149 23.19 46.31 -20.33
CA PHE A 149 24.46 46.99 -20.65
C PHE A 149 24.42 47.70 -22.01
N ASP A 150 23.30 47.68 -22.72
CA ASP A 150 23.14 48.40 -23.99
C ASP A 150 23.12 49.92 -23.76
N PRO A 151 24.17 50.66 -24.17
CA PRO A 151 24.26 52.11 -23.96
C PRO A 151 23.23 52.89 -24.79
N HIS A 152 22.59 52.26 -25.78
CA HIS A 152 21.66 52.95 -26.68
C HIS A 152 20.26 53.18 -26.08
N HIS A 153 19.90 52.54 -24.97
CA HIS A 153 18.58 52.76 -24.35
C HIS A 153 18.53 53.98 -23.40
N GLN A 154 19.68 54.58 -23.05
CA GLN A 154 19.73 55.80 -22.25
C GLN A 154 19.59 57.10 -23.05
N PHE A 155 19.72 57.06 -24.39
CA PHE A 155 19.68 58.28 -25.22
C PHE A 155 18.28 58.68 -25.70
N ILE A 156 17.23 57.90 -25.41
CA ILE A 156 15.89 58.19 -25.93
C ILE A 156 15.07 59.10 -24.99
N ASP A 157 15.43 59.23 -23.71
CA ASP A 157 14.59 59.97 -22.74
C ASP A 157 14.93 61.48 -22.62
N GLU A 158 16.12 61.95 -23.04
CA GLU A 158 16.45 63.38 -22.97
C GLU A 158 15.84 64.21 -24.12
N SER A 159 15.54 63.59 -25.26
CA SER A 159 15.02 64.31 -26.44
C SER A 159 13.53 64.66 -26.36
N GLU A 160 12.74 63.97 -25.51
CA GLU A 160 11.34 64.32 -25.26
C GLU A 160 11.18 65.42 -24.20
N LEU A 161 12.15 65.60 -23.30
CA LEU A 161 12.12 66.63 -22.26
C LEU A 161 12.41 68.04 -22.81
N VAL A 162 13.19 68.16 -23.88
CA VAL A 162 13.52 69.46 -24.51
C VAL A 162 12.37 70.00 -25.41
N ARG A 163 11.40 69.17 -25.80
CA ARG A 163 10.26 69.59 -26.63
C ARG A 163 9.07 70.19 -25.86
N LYS A 164 9.14 70.21 -24.52
CA LYS A 164 8.07 70.70 -23.63
C LYS A 164 8.41 71.99 -22.86
N GLN A 165 9.49 72.69 -23.22
CA GLN A 165 9.75 74.07 -22.82
C GLN A 165 9.61 74.99 -24.02
#